data_AF-A0A7C8EWH2-F1
#
_entry.id   AF-A0A7C8EWH2-F1
#
_cell.length_a   1.000
_cell.length_b   1.000
_cell.length_c   1.000
_cell.angle_alpha   90.00
_cell.angle_beta   90.00
_cell.angle_gamma   90.00
#
_symmetry.space_group_name_H-M   'P 1'
#
loop_
_entity.id
_entity.type
_entity.pdbx_description
1 polymer ?
#
loop_
_entity_poly.entity_id
_entity_poly.type
_entity_poly.pdbx_seq_one_letter_code
_entity_poly.pdbx_strand_id
1 'polypeptide(L)'
;MGQEHRRATRFNVSMAVTLILRDTKNRLDLADPVPGDLLDISLYGARLSVPHIRTGNHHLFYTCSDDSAKVIHLEIIDGAEEDRLVIPARPVWFDHILSEPTRHFEIGMEFLVPPEDSNIARLHVFHAEQKSAGEGGWLKRLIRLG
;
A
#
# COMPACT_ATOMS: atom_id res chain seq x y z
N MET A 1 -28.37 -0.52 -14.61
CA MET A 1 -27.31 -1.40 -14.05
C MET A 1 -25.98 -0.85 -14.56
N GLY A 2 -25.22 -0.17 -13.71
CA GLY A 2 -23.94 0.43 -14.10
C GLY A 2 -22.92 -0.68 -14.39
N GLN A 3 -22.19 -0.55 -15.49
CA GLN A 3 -21.14 -1.49 -15.87
C GLN A 3 -20.03 -1.44 -14.81
N GLU A 4 -19.59 -2.60 -14.34
CA GLU A 4 -18.39 -2.70 -13.49
C GLU A 4 -17.18 -2.33 -14.35
N HIS A 5 -16.55 -1.18 -14.06
CA HIS A 5 -15.42 -0.63 -14.81
C HIS A 5 -14.06 -1.13 -14.28
N ARG A 6 -14.04 -1.93 -13.20
CA ARG A 6 -12.79 -2.41 -12.62
C ARG A 6 -12.15 -3.48 -13.48
N ARG A 7 -10.85 -3.28 -13.76
CA ARG A 7 -10.00 -4.19 -14.54
C ARG A 7 -9.59 -5.46 -13.79
N ALA A 8 -9.73 -5.49 -12.47
CA ALA A 8 -9.38 -6.63 -11.62
C ALA A 8 -10.17 -6.65 -10.31
N THR A 9 -10.33 -7.85 -9.75
CA THR A 9 -10.87 -8.06 -8.40
C THR A 9 -9.94 -7.47 -7.34
N ARG A 10 -10.52 -6.90 -6.29
CA ARG A 10 -9.80 -6.39 -5.13
C ARG A 10 -9.99 -7.31 -3.93
N PHE A 11 -8.95 -7.43 -3.12
CA PHE A 11 -8.95 -8.19 -1.87
C PHE A 11 -8.65 -7.26 -0.71
N ASN A 12 -9.50 -7.28 0.31
CA ASN A 12 -9.26 -6.53 1.54
C ASN A 12 -8.03 -7.11 2.25
N VAL A 13 -7.18 -6.22 2.76
CA VAL A 13 -5.97 -6.53 3.50
C VAL A 13 -5.88 -5.61 4.72
N SER A 14 -4.99 -5.95 5.64
CA SER A 14 -4.58 -5.05 6.72
C SER A 14 -3.07 -5.22 6.91
N MET A 15 -2.30 -4.38 6.21
CA MET A 15 -0.84 -4.47 6.20
C MET A 15 -0.22 -3.09 6.39
N ALA A 16 0.69 -2.96 7.34
CA ALA A 16 1.48 -1.75 7.50
C ALA A 16 2.36 -1.53 6.26
N VAL A 17 2.46 -0.28 5.82
CA VAL A 17 3.26 0.12 4.68
C VAL A 17 3.92 1.47 4.97
N THR A 18 5.08 1.71 4.38
CA THR A 18 5.75 3.00 4.39
C THR A 18 5.73 3.57 2.97
N LEU A 19 5.26 4.80 2.83
CA LEU A 19 5.24 5.52 1.58
C LEU A 19 6.47 6.42 1.51
N ILE A 20 7.31 6.23 0.50
CA ILE A 20 8.49 7.08 0.26
C ILE A 20 8.29 7.82 -1.06
N LEU A 21 8.22 9.15 -1.01
CA LEU A 21 8.13 9.98 -2.20
C LEU A 21 9.53 10.12 -2.84
N ARG A 22 9.68 9.66 -4.09
CA ARG A 22 10.97 9.67 -4.80
C ARG A 22 10.91 10.43 -6.11
N ASP A 23 12.03 11.04 -6.48
CA ASP A 23 12.32 11.49 -7.83
C ASP A 23 13.08 10.41 -8.60
N THR A 24 12.45 9.86 -9.63
CA THR A 24 13.05 8.81 -10.48
C THR A 24 14.20 9.31 -11.35
N LYS A 25 14.27 10.61 -11.66
CA LYS A 25 15.37 11.19 -12.46
C LYS A 25 16.67 11.18 -11.66
N ASN A 26 16.60 11.63 -10.41
CA ASN A 26 17.76 11.83 -9.55
C ASN A 26 17.96 10.69 -8.54
N ARG A 27 16.99 9.78 -8.42
CA ARG A 27 16.94 8.66 -7.46
C ARG A 27 17.02 9.13 -6.00
N LEU A 28 16.41 10.27 -5.72
CA LEU A 28 16.42 10.90 -4.40
C LEU A 28 15.06 10.78 -3.72
N ASP A 29 15.10 10.63 -2.40
CA ASP A 29 13.93 10.78 -1.54
C ASP A 29 13.66 12.27 -1.37
N LEU A 30 12.42 12.68 -1.63
CA LEU A 30 12.04 14.09 -1.66
C LEU A 30 11.54 14.61 -0.31
N ALA A 31 11.14 13.70 0.59
CA ALA A 31 10.57 14.04 1.88
C ALA A 31 10.67 12.85 2.85
N ASP A 32 10.31 13.09 4.11
CA ASP A 32 10.27 12.05 5.13
C ASP A 32 9.24 10.96 4.78
N PRO A 33 9.54 9.68 5.09
CA PRO A 33 8.61 8.58 4.88
C PRO A 33 7.30 8.76 5.65
N VAL A 34 6.18 8.38 5.01
CA VAL A 34 4.84 8.45 5.61
C VAL A 34 4.36 7.05 5.94
N PRO A 35 4.03 6.73 7.21
CA PRO A 35 3.44 5.45 7.54
C PRO A 35 1.98 5.39 7.05
N GLY A 36 1.52 4.21 6.70
CA GLY A 36 0.13 3.97 6.35
C GLY A 36 -0.23 2.50 6.45
N ASP A 37 -1.49 2.20 6.13
CA ASP A 37 -2.04 0.85 6.11
C ASP A 37 -2.67 0.56 4.75
N LEU A 38 -2.34 -0.59 4.17
CA LEU A 38 -3.07 -1.15 3.04
C LEU A 38 -4.44 -1.64 3.50
N LEU A 39 -5.49 -1.15 2.84
CA LEU A 39 -6.89 -1.51 3.08
C LEU A 39 -7.38 -2.56 2.07
N ASP A 40 -6.97 -2.41 0.81
CA ASP A 40 -7.20 -3.40 -0.24
C ASP A 40 -6.11 -3.38 -1.31
N ILE A 41 -5.95 -4.51 -1.99
CA ILE A 41 -5.00 -4.70 -3.09
C ILE A 41 -5.67 -5.36 -4.29
N SER A 42 -5.09 -5.14 -5.46
CA SER A 42 -5.36 -5.84 -6.72
C SER A 42 -4.05 -5.99 -7.49
N LEU A 43 -4.10 -6.68 -8.62
CA LEU A 43 -2.96 -6.81 -9.52
C LEU A 43 -2.40 -5.47 -10.03
N TYR A 44 -3.21 -4.41 -10.06
CA TYR A 44 -2.86 -3.13 -10.69
C TYR A 44 -2.74 -1.97 -9.71
N GLY A 45 -3.02 -2.18 -8.44
CA GLY A 45 -3.09 -1.08 -7.49
C GLY A 45 -3.64 -1.47 -6.14
N ALA A 46 -3.69 -0.48 -5.25
CA ALA A 46 -4.09 -0.64 -3.88
C ALA A 46 -4.91 0.55 -3.38
N ARG A 47 -5.55 0.39 -2.23
CA ARG A 47 -6.09 1.48 -1.44
C ARG A 47 -5.40 1.52 -0.08
N LEU A 48 -5.03 2.72 0.33
CA LEU A 48 -4.24 3.01 1.52
C LEU A 48 -5.01 3.92 2.46
N SER A 49 -4.80 3.78 3.77
CA SER A 49 -5.06 4.79 4.78
C SER A 49 -3.74 5.43 5.23
N VAL A 50 -3.68 6.76 5.30
CA VAL A 50 -2.52 7.50 5.81
C VAL A 50 -2.96 8.60 6.78
N PRO A 51 -2.17 8.93 7.82
CA PRO A 51 -2.53 9.96 8.79
C PRO A 51 -2.48 11.38 8.20
N HIS A 52 -1.68 11.60 7.14
CA HIS A 52 -1.56 12.90 6.48
C HIS A 52 -1.22 12.75 4.99
N ILE A 53 -1.79 13.63 4.16
CA ILE A 53 -1.58 13.66 2.70
C ILE A 53 -0.35 14.51 2.28
N ARG A 54 0.28 15.19 3.23
CA ARG A 54 1.46 16.05 3.00
C ARG A 54 2.66 15.56 3.79
N THR A 55 3.82 15.51 3.15
CA THR A 55 5.12 15.27 3.79
C THR A 55 6.11 16.35 3.34
N GLY A 56 6.71 17.05 4.31
CA GLY A 56 7.44 18.29 4.07
C GLY A 56 6.62 19.31 3.25
N ASN A 57 7.20 19.76 2.13
CA ASN A 57 6.55 20.71 1.21
C ASN A 57 5.70 20.02 0.12
N HIS A 58 5.63 18.69 0.13
CA HIS A 58 5.00 17.91 -0.92
C HIS A 58 3.60 17.45 -0.52
N HIS A 59 2.69 17.46 -1.48
CA HIS A 59 1.38 16.83 -1.35
C HIS A 59 1.41 15.53 -2.16
N LEU A 60 1.24 14.38 -1.50
CA LEU A 60 1.49 13.06 -2.09
C LEU A 60 0.78 12.88 -3.44
N PHE A 61 -0.50 13.28 -3.52
CA PHE A 61 -1.26 13.27 -4.77
C PHE A 61 -0.73 14.26 -5.82
N TYR A 62 -0.91 15.57 -5.60
CA TYR A 62 -0.57 16.60 -6.59
C TYR A 62 0.90 16.54 -7.04
N THR A 63 1.84 16.26 -6.13
CA THR A 63 3.26 16.17 -6.50
C THR A 63 3.53 15.07 -7.54
N CYS A 64 2.86 13.93 -7.46
CA CYS A 64 3.00 12.85 -8.45
C CYS A 64 2.17 13.11 -9.72
N SER A 65 1.03 13.82 -9.59
CA SER A 65 0.19 14.19 -10.74
C SER A 65 0.84 15.27 -11.61
N ASP A 66 1.53 16.23 -10.99
CA ASP A 66 2.14 17.37 -11.67
C ASP A 66 3.45 17.00 -12.39
N ASP A 67 4.14 15.94 -11.95
CA ASP A 67 5.37 15.46 -12.57
C ASP A 67 5.47 13.93 -12.51
N SER A 68 5.34 13.29 -13.68
CA SER A 68 5.45 11.83 -13.84
C SER A 68 6.77 11.21 -13.38
N ALA A 69 7.82 12.03 -13.18
CA ALA A 69 9.06 11.54 -12.60
C ALA A 69 9.00 11.35 -11.08
N LYS A 70 7.98 11.92 -10.42
CA LYS A 70 7.77 11.80 -8.98
C LYS A 70 6.80 10.66 -8.72
N VAL A 71 7.27 9.68 -7.96
CA VAL A 71 6.53 8.44 -7.68
C VAL A 71 6.57 8.14 -6.20
N ILE A 72 5.62 7.32 -5.73
CA ILE A 72 5.64 6.78 -4.38
C ILE A 72 6.19 5.36 -4.45
N HIS A 73 7.24 5.07 -3.68
CA HIS A 73 7.62 3.71 -3.38
C HIS A 73 6.81 3.24 -2.18
N LEU A 74 6.00 2.19 -2.38
CA LEU A 74 5.28 1.50 -1.33
C LEU A 74 6.19 0.43 -0.77
N GLU A 75 6.52 0.55 0.50
CA GLU A 75 7.44 -0.36 1.18
C GLU A 75 6.75 -1.15 2.27
N ILE A 76 6.80 -2.46 2.14
CA ILE A 76 6.17 -3.39 3.08
C ILE A 76 7.28 -4.26 3.62
N ILE A 77 7.39 -4.30 4.94
CA ILE A 77 8.38 -5.10 5.65
C ILE A 77 7.62 -6.22 6.35
N ASP A 78 7.94 -7.47 6.03
CA ASP A 78 7.43 -8.64 6.73
C ASP A 78 8.61 -9.38 7.37
N GLY A 79 8.69 -9.36 8.70
CA GLY A 79 9.76 -10.04 9.42
C GLY A 79 11.12 -9.34 9.30
N ALA A 80 12.11 -10.02 8.72
CA ALA A 80 13.49 -9.53 8.63
C ALA A 80 13.63 -8.45 7.55
N GLU A 81 14.62 -7.58 7.69
CA GLU A 81 14.86 -6.44 6.76
C GLU A 81 15.11 -6.89 5.31
N GLU A 82 15.59 -8.13 5.13
CA GLU A 82 15.84 -8.78 3.83
C GLU A 82 14.55 -9.10 3.05
N ASP A 83 13.39 -9.13 3.72
CA ASP A 83 12.08 -9.43 3.12
C ASP A 83 11.28 -8.17 2.75
N ARG A 84 11.96 -7.02 2.62
CA ARG A 84 11.36 -5.76 2.17
C ARG A 84 10.83 -5.88 0.74
N LEU A 85 9.55 -5.61 0.58
CA LEU A 85 8.89 -5.42 -0.69
C LEU A 85 8.89 -3.94 -1.05
N VAL A 86 9.25 -3.59 -2.29
CA VAL A 86 9.16 -2.21 -2.78
C VAL A 86 8.40 -2.19 -4.10
N ILE A 87 7.26 -1.50 -4.14
CA ILE A 87 6.43 -1.37 -5.34
C ILE A 87 6.32 0.12 -5.70
N PRO A 88 6.84 0.58 -6.85
CA PRO A 88 6.61 1.94 -7.30
C PRO A 88 5.15 2.09 -7.73
N ALA A 89 4.54 3.19 -7.30
CA ALA A 89 3.12 3.47 -7.50
C ALA A 89 2.89 4.98 -7.65
N ARG A 90 1.73 5.34 -8.20
CA ARG A 90 1.25 6.73 -8.23
C ARG A 90 -0.15 6.83 -7.63
N PRO A 91 -0.47 7.92 -6.92
CA PRO A 91 -1.83 8.22 -6.52
C PRO A 91 -2.74 8.47 -7.74
N VAL A 92 -3.96 7.96 -7.70
CA VAL A 92 -5.01 8.12 -8.73
C VAL A 92 -6.21 8.87 -8.18
N TRP A 93 -6.48 8.75 -6.89
CA TRP A 93 -7.44 9.58 -6.17
C TRP A 93 -7.06 9.64 -4.69
N PHE A 94 -7.61 10.61 -3.96
CA PHE A 94 -7.56 10.64 -2.50
C PHE A 94 -8.85 11.22 -1.93
N ASP A 95 -9.17 10.89 -0.68
CA ASP A 95 -10.28 11.48 0.06
C ASP A 95 -9.88 11.72 1.53
N HIS A 96 -10.50 12.69 2.17
CA HIS A 96 -10.30 13.00 3.58
C HIS A 96 -11.44 12.42 4.41
N ILE A 97 -11.14 11.38 5.19
CA ILE A 97 -12.14 10.68 5.97
C ILE A 97 -12.36 11.41 7.29
N LEU A 98 -13.46 12.16 7.35
CA LEU A 98 -13.87 12.97 8.50
C LEU A 98 -14.84 12.24 9.44
N SER A 99 -15.43 11.13 8.98
CA SER A 99 -16.44 10.37 9.73
C SER A 99 -15.87 9.48 10.82
N GLU A 100 -14.55 9.25 10.84
CA GLU A 100 -13.89 8.36 11.79
C GLU A 100 -13.19 9.13 12.93
N PRO A 101 -13.02 8.50 14.12
CA PRO A 101 -12.40 9.16 15.27
C PRO A 101 -10.97 9.62 14.98
N THR A 102 -10.22 8.81 14.24
CA THR A 102 -8.92 9.14 13.68
C THR A 102 -9.10 9.69 12.28
N ARG A 103 -9.07 11.03 12.15
CA ARG A 103 -9.03 11.68 10.85
C ARG A 103 -7.83 11.17 10.07
N HIS A 104 -8.08 10.73 8.85
CA HIS A 104 -7.05 10.18 7.98
C HIS A 104 -7.43 10.43 6.53
N PHE A 105 -6.51 10.13 5.62
CA PHE A 105 -6.76 10.17 4.19
C PHE A 105 -6.78 8.77 3.63
N GLU A 106 -7.76 8.48 2.79
CA GLU A 106 -7.67 7.33 1.90
C GLU A 106 -7.02 7.74 0.58
N ILE A 107 -6.14 6.89 0.06
CA ILE A 107 -5.47 7.11 -1.23
C ILE A 107 -5.62 5.87 -2.09
N GLY A 108 -6.15 6.04 -3.30
CA GLY A 108 -6.10 5.02 -4.34
C GLY A 108 -4.79 5.11 -5.10
N MET A 109 -4.06 4.01 -5.19
CA MET A 109 -2.78 3.89 -5.86
C MET A 109 -2.88 3.00 -7.10
N GLU A 110 -2.19 3.36 -8.17
CA GLU A 110 -1.89 2.50 -9.32
C GLU A 110 -0.43 2.07 -9.25
N PHE A 111 -0.18 0.77 -9.43
CA PHE A 111 1.17 0.25 -9.51
C PHE A 111 1.81 0.57 -10.86
N LEU A 112 3.08 0.95 -10.83
CA LEU A 112 3.88 1.29 -12.02
C LEU A 112 4.70 0.09 -12.54
N VAL A 113 4.43 -1.09 -12.01
CA VAL A 113 4.98 -2.37 -12.46
C VAL A 113 3.91 -3.21 -13.14
N PRO A 114 4.27 -4.11 -14.06
CA PRO A 114 3.33 -5.05 -14.64
C PRO A 114 2.77 -6.02 -13.58
N PRO A 115 1.57 -6.59 -13.79
CA PRO A 115 0.96 -7.52 -12.82
C PRO A 115 1.75 -8.84 -12.64
N GLU A 116 2.63 -9.19 -13.59
CA GLU A 116 3.54 -10.33 -13.52
C GLU A 116 4.80 -10.05 -12.68
N ASP A 117 4.99 -8.83 -12.19
CA ASP A 117 6.14 -8.47 -11.37
C ASP A 117 6.19 -9.32 -10.09
N SER A 118 7.39 -9.79 -9.73
CA SER A 118 7.59 -10.67 -8.58
C SER A 118 7.11 -10.04 -7.27
N ASN A 119 7.18 -8.72 -7.15
CA ASN A 119 6.71 -8.03 -5.95
C ASN A 119 5.17 -8.02 -5.86
N ILE A 120 4.46 -8.00 -6.99
CA ILE A 120 3.00 -8.17 -7.00
C ILE A 120 2.64 -9.59 -6.57
N ALA A 121 3.33 -10.60 -7.10
CA ALA A 121 3.13 -11.98 -6.67
C ALA A 121 3.37 -12.16 -5.16
N ARG A 122 4.49 -11.61 -4.63
CA ARG A 122 4.82 -11.64 -3.20
C ARG A 122 3.76 -10.91 -2.36
N LEU A 123 3.26 -9.76 -2.79
CA LEU A 123 2.18 -9.03 -2.11
C LEU A 123 0.93 -9.90 -1.92
N HIS A 124 0.56 -10.66 -2.95
CA HIS A 124 -0.58 -11.57 -2.89
C HIS A 124 -0.31 -12.79 -1.98
N VAL A 125 0.92 -13.31 -1.95
CA VAL A 125 1.31 -14.37 -1.01
C VAL A 125 1.21 -13.87 0.44
N PHE A 126 1.72 -12.66 0.74
CA PHE A 126 1.62 -12.08 2.09
C PHE A 126 0.16 -11.99 2.57
N HIS A 127 -0.75 -11.55 1.71
CA HIS A 127 -2.18 -11.55 2.04
C HIS A 127 -2.74 -12.96 2.32
N ALA A 128 -2.32 -13.98 1.57
CA ALA A 128 -2.77 -15.36 1.77
C ALA A 128 -2.25 -15.96 3.09
N GLU A 129 -1.01 -15.64 3.47
CA GLU A 129 -0.39 -16.10 4.72
C GLU A 129 -1.06 -15.47 5.95
N GLN A 130 -1.37 -14.17 5.91
CA GLN A 130 -2.10 -13.49 6.99
C GLN A 130 -3.49 -14.10 7.24
N LYS A 131 -4.23 -14.43 6.17
CA LYS A 131 -5.53 -15.13 6.29
C LYS A 131 -5.37 -16.48 6.98
N SER A 132 -4.37 -17.25 6.57
CA SER A 132 -4.10 -18.59 7.11
C SER A 132 -3.65 -18.54 8.58
N ALA A 133 -2.91 -17.51 8.98
CA ALA A 133 -2.49 -17.29 10.36
C ALA A 133 -3.68 -16.89 11.26
N GLY A 134 -4.63 -16.10 10.74
CA GLY A 134 -5.84 -15.67 11.46
C GLY A 134 -6.81 -16.80 11.78
N GLU A 135 -7.02 -17.75 10.87
CA GLU A 135 -8.00 -18.84 11.07
C GLU A 135 -7.45 -20.04 11.86
N GLY A 136 -6.13 -20.32 11.79
CA GLY A 136 -5.51 -21.51 12.42
C GLY A 136 -4.42 -21.25 13.47
N GLY A 137 -3.92 -20.02 13.60
CA GLY A 137 -2.80 -19.69 14.48
C GLY A 137 -3.17 -19.64 15.97
N TRP A 138 -4.38 -19.19 16.28
CA TRP A 138 -4.91 -19.16 17.66
C TRP A 138 -5.13 -20.57 18.23
N LEU A 139 -5.70 -21.49 17.43
CA LEU A 139 -5.91 -22.88 17.82
C LEU A 139 -4.59 -23.66 17.97
N LYS A 140 -3.59 -23.42 17.10
CA LYS A 140 -2.27 -24.05 17.23
C LYS A 140 -1.47 -23.57 18.44
N ARG A 141 -1.67 -22.31 18.90
CA ARG A 141 -1.03 -21.79 20.12
C ARG A 141 -1.64 -22.37 21.40
N LEU A 142 -2.94 -22.67 21.41
CA LEU A 142 -3.61 -23.31 22.55
C LEU A 142 -3.20 -24.77 22.76
N ILE A 143 -2.91 -25.51 21.69
CA ILE A 143 -2.49 -26.93 21.78
C ILE A 143 -1.02 -27.08 22.23
N ARG A 144 -0.19 -26.03 22.10
CA ARG A 144 1.23 -26.04 22.51
C ARG A 144 1.47 -25.66 23.97
N LEU A 145 0.43 -25.31 24.72
CA LEU A 145 0.48 -24.98 26.16
C LEU A 145 -0.25 -26.03 27.02
N GLY A 146 -0.57 -27.20 26.46
CA GLY A 146 -1.11 -28.37 27.18
C GLY A 146 -0.08 -29.45 27.36
#